data_AF-A0AAV9ER82-F1
#
_entry.id   AF-A0AAV9ER82-F1
#
_cell.length_a   1.000
_cell.length_b   1.000
_cell.length_c   1.000
_cell.angle_alpha   90.00
_cell.angle_beta   90.00
_cell.angle_gamma   90.00
#
_symmetry.space_group_name_H-M   'P 1'
#
loop_
_entity.id
_entity.type
_entity.pdbx_description
1 polymer ?
#
loop_
_entity_poly.entity_id
_entity_poly.type
_entity_poly.pdbx_seq_one_letter_code
_entity_poly.pdbx_strand_id
1 'polypeptide(L)'
;MGPKIAVLRDHGVPHYRISAMIKHRARAFLYGSDRFNEALMIVEKMGIDPSSSVFYFAIASVVCTEKSKWEEKMELYKSFGWSEDDVVSAFKRQPQIMSISKEKMARMMDFFVNESMWGLSTIIQLPRATDV
;
A
#
# COMPACT_ATOMS: atom_id res chain seq x y z
N MET A 1 6.07 8.68 19.27
CA MET A 1 5.08 7.73 18.70
C MET A 1 3.70 7.83 19.35
N GLY A 2 3.60 8.11 20.66
CA GLY A 2 2.33 8.17 21.42
C GLY A 2 1.15 8.87 20.73
N PRO A 3 1.29 10.11 20.20
CA PRO A 3 0.19 10.80 19.53
C PRO A 3 -0.38 10.03 18.32
N LYS A 4 0.48 9.39 17.52
CA LYS A 4 0.05 8.58 16.36
C LYS A 4 -0.66 7.29 16.80
N ILE A 5 -0.25 6.71 17.93
CA ILE A 5 -0.91 5.53 18.50
C ILE A 5 -2.32 5.88 18.98
N ALA A 6 -2.50 7.05 19.61
CA ALA A 6 -3.81 7.53 20.03
C ALA A 6 -4.74 7.72 18.83
N VAL A 7 -4.28 8.43 17.78
CA VAL A 7 -5.05 8.61 16.54
C VAL A 7 -5.45 7.27 15.91
N LEU A 8 -4.55 6.29 15.83
CA LEU A 8 -4.91 4.96 15.31
C LEU A 8 -6.03 4.30 16.14
N ARG A 9 -6.02 4.44 17.47
CA ARG A 9 -7.08 3.90 18.34
C ARG A 9 -8.41 4.61 18.13
N ASP A 10 -8.38 5.93 18.02
CA ASP A 10 -9.57 6.76 17.79
C ASP A 10 -10.25 6.41 16.46
N HIS A 11 -9.45 6.01 15.47
CA HIS A 11 -9.92 5.50 14.17
C HIS A 11 -10.19 3.98 14.15
N GLY A 12 -10.34 3.36 15.33
CA GLY A 12 -10.80 1.97 15.45
C GLY A 12 -9.76 0.89 15.14
N VAL A 13 -8.48 1.23 15.02
CA VAL A 13 -7.42 0.23 14.80
C VAL A 13 -7.20 -0.59 16.07
N PRO A 14 -7.36 -1.92 16.03
CA PRO A 14 -7.20 -2.76 17.21
C PRO A 14 -5.78 -2.70 17.79
N HIS A 15 -5.65 -2.84 19.11
CA HIS A 15 -4.36 -2.78 19.79
C HIS A 15 -3.31 -3.75 19.19
N TYR A 16 -3.69 -4.99 18.91
CA TYR A 16 -2.79 -5.98 18.32
C TYR A 16 -2.31 -5.59 16.90
N ARG A 17 -3.11 -4.83 16.14
CA ARG A 17 -2.72 -4.30 14.82
C ARG A 17 -1.76 -3.12 14.95
N ILE A 18 -1.96 -2.25 15.93
CA ILE A 18 -1.01 -1.16 16.22
C ILE A 18 0.34 -1.75 16.61
N SER A 19 0.36 -2.78 17.48
CA SER A 19 1.59 -3.49 17.85
C SER A 19 2.28 -4.13 16.63
N ALA A 20 1.52 -4.77 15.73
CA ALA A 20 2.07 -5.31 14.49
C ALA A 20 2.66 -4.22 13.58
N MET A 21 1.99 -3.06 13.46
CA MET A 21 2.50 -1.93 12.68
C MET A 21 3.81 -1.39 13.26
N ILE A 22 3.91 -1.23 14.57
CA ILE A 22 5.14 -0.78 15.24
C ILE A 22 6.27 -1.79 14.97
N LYS A 23 6.00 -3.10 15.10
CA LYS A 23 6.99 -4.15 14.87
C LYS A 23 7.50 -4.21 13.42
N HIS A 24 6.60 -4.15 12.44
CA HIS A 24 6.94 -4.41 11.04
C HIS A 24 7.17 -3.16 10.21
N ARG A 25 6.67 -2.00 10.65
CA ARG A 25 6.67 -0.73 9.89
C ARG A 25 7.02 0.47 10.78
N ALA A 26 7.93 0.29 11.74
CA ALA A 26 8.41 1.33 12.66
C ALA A 26 8.77 2.66 11.96
N ARG A 27 9.34 2.57 10.75
CA ARG A 27 9.71 3.74 9.92
C ARG A 27 8.55 4.69 9.67
N ALA A 28 7.31 4.19 9.51
CA ALA A 28 6.14 5.04 9.27
C ALA A 28 5.88 6.01 10.45
N PHE A 29 6.25 5.64 11.68
CA PHE A 29 6.06 6.49 12.85
C PHE A 29 7.11 7.60 13.00
N LEU A 30 8.21 7.53 12.23
CA LEU A 30 9.28 8.53 12.23
C LEU A 30 8.92 9.79 11.42
N TYR A 31 7.94 9.69 10.51
CA TYR A 31 7.46 10.85 9.75
C TYR A 31 6.65 11.81 10.63
N GLY A 32 6.47 13.05 10.18
CA GLY A 32 5.65 14.05 10.88
C GLY A 32 4.20 13.59 11.10
N SER A 33 3.55 14.11 12.14
CA SER A 33 2.15 13.76 12.46
C SER A 33 1.21 14.13 11.32
N ASP A 34 1.43 15.27 10.67
CA ASP A 34 0.58 15.73 9.56
C ASP A 34 0.59 14.73 8.40
N ARG A 35 1.79 14.29 7.97
CA ARG A 35 1.94 13.27 6.92
C ARG A 35 1.32 11.93 7.32
N PHE A 36 1.43 11.55 8.59
CA PHE A 36 0.84 10.33 9.09
C PHE A 36 -0.69 10.38 9.06
N ASN A 37 -1.27 11.49 9.51
CA ASN A 37 -2.71 11.71 9.53
C ASN A 37 -3.28 11.82 8.11
N GLU A 38 -2.58 12.50 7.19
CA GLU A 38 -2.93 12.54 5.77
C GLU A 38 -3.02 11.11 5.19
N ALA A 39 -2.02 10.28 5.45
CA ALA A 39 -2.00 8.91 4.98
C ALA A 39 -3.14 8.07 5.57
N LEU A 40 -3.44 8.24 6.86
CA LEU A 40 -4.58 7.59 7.51
C LEU A 40 -5.89 7.94 6.79
N MET A 41 -6.13 9.23 6.54
CA MET A 41 -7.33 9.70 5.85
C MET A 41 -7.43 9.17 4.42
N ILE A 42 -6.32 9.07 3.69
CA ILE A 42 -6.28 8.48 2.34
C ILE A 42 -6.68 7.00 2.40
N VAL A 43 -6.11 6.24 3.32
CA VAL A 43 -6.37 4.79 3.46
C VAL A 43 -7.82 4.53 3.89
N GLU A 44 -8.39 5.36 4.77
CA GLU A 44 -9.80 5.28 5.15
C GLU A 44 -10.74 5.59 3.98
N LYS A 45 -10.43 6.64 3.19
CA LYS A 45 -11.21 6.97 1.99
C LYS A 45 -11.19 5.86 0.94
N MET A 46 -10.12 5.07 0.89
CA MET A 46 -10.04 3.88 0.04
C MET A 46 -10.91 2.72 0.55
N GLY A 47 -11.50 2.83 1.75
CA GLY A 47 -12.38 1.82 2.35
C GLY A 47 -11.62 0.57 2.80
N ILE A 48 -10.35 0.70 3.20
CA ILE A 48 -9.57 -0.40 3.77
C ILE A 48 -9.95 -0.54 5.23
N ASP A 49 -10.38 -1.74 5.65
CA ASP A 49 -10.79 -2.02 7.02
C ASP A 49 -9.63 -1.81 8.02
N PRO A 50 -9.78 -0.92 9.04
CA PRO A 50 -8.81 -0.69 10.11
C PRO A 50 -8.38 -1.95 10.88
N SER A 51 -9.22 -2.99 10.89
CA SER A 51 -8.92 -4.27 11.55
C SER A 51 -8.04 -5.20 10.70
N SER A 52 -7.91 -4.93 9.40
CA SER A 52 -7.15 -5.75 8.46
C SER A 52 -5.63 -5.55 8.59
N SER A 53 -4.86 -6.60 8.30
CA SER A 53 -3.41 -6.47 8.16
C SER A 53 -3.02 -5.53 7.00
N VAL A 54 -3.87 -5.41 5.98
CA VAL A 54 -3.64 -4.54 4.84
C VAL A 54 -3.57 -3.07 5.25
N PHE A 55 -4.37 -2.67 6.23
CA PHE A 55 -4.49 -1.28 6.67
C PHE A 55 -3.15 -0.66 7.05
N TYR A 56 -2.37 -1.33 7.91
CA TYR A 56 -1.11 -0.77 8.34
C TYR A 56 -0.03 -0.81 7.25
N PHE A 57 -0.09 -1.78 6.33
CA PHE A 57 0.77 -1.79 5.16
C PHE A 57 0.43 -0.63 4.22
N ALA A 58 -0.85 -0.30 4.07
CA ALA A 58 -1.32 0.82 3.27
C ALA A 58 -0.85 2.16 3.86
N ILE A 59 -1.05 2.38 5.16
CA ILE A 59 -0.55 3.59 5.83
C ILE A 59 0.96 3.70 5.66
N ALA A 60 1.70 2.62 5.92
CA ALA A 60 3.15 2.64 5.77
C ALA A 60 3.59 2.96 4.34
N SER A 61 2.88 2.45 3.32
CA SER A 61 3.18 2.73 1.92
C SER A 61 2.94 4.19 1.56
N VAL A 62 1.82 4.77 1.99
CA VAL A 62 1.49 6.18 1.70
C VAL A 62 2.42 7.12 2.46
N VAL A 63 2.68 6.87 3.74
CA VAL A 63 3.58 7.69 4.56
C VAL A 63 5.00 7.69 4.01
N CYS A 64 5.54 6.53 3.67
CA CYS A 64 6.95 6.39 3.28
C CYS A 64 7.23 6.79 1.84
N THR A 65 6.20 6.98 1.01
CA THR A 65 6.34 7.35 -0.39
C THR A 65 6.08 8.84 -0.57
N GLU A 66 7.06 9.55 -1.11
CA GLU A 66 6.88 10.96 -1.50
C GLU A 66 5.83 11.06 -2.60
N LYS A 67 5.08 12.18 -2.62
CA LYS A 67 4.00 12.40 -3.57
C LYS A 67 4.46 12.31 -5.04
N SER A 68 5.60 12.92 -5.38
CA SER A 68 6.18 12.82 -6.73
C SER A 68 6.51 11.38 -7.12
N LYS A 69 7.11 10.61 -6.22
CA LYS A 69 7.41 9.19 -6.44
C LYS A 69 6.14 8.35 -6.57
N TRP A 70 5.06 8.73 -5.88
CA TRP A 70 3.77 8.08 -6.03
C TRP A 70 3.20 8.32 -7.43
N GLU A 71 3.18 9.58 -7.88
CA GLU A 71 2.72 9.98 -9.22
C GLU A 71 3.54 9.29 -10.33
N GLU A 72 4.87 9.27 -10.22
CA GLU A 72 5.72 8.54 -11.17
C GLU A 72 5.41 7.04 -11.26
N LYS A 73 5.02 6.42 -10.14
CA LYS A 73 4.62 5.00 -10.11
C LYS A 73 3.24 4.79 -10.74
N MET A 74 2.31 5.71 -10.51
CA MET A 74 1.00 5.69 -11.17
C MET A 74 1.16 5.78 -12.69
N GLU A 75 2.01 6.69 -13.17
CA GLU A 75 2.30 6.83 -14.61
C GLU A 75 2.99 5.59 -15.18
N LEU A 76 3.87 4.93 -14.41
CA LEU A 76 4.46 3.67 -14.82
C LEU A 76 3.39 2.58 -15.01
N TYR A 77 2.45 2.42 -14.07
CA TYR A 77 1.34 1.48 -14.25
C TYR A 77 0.48 1.80 -15.49
N LYS A 78 0.17 3.08 -15.72
CA LYS A 78 -0.56 3.51 -16.92
C LYS A 78 0.17 3.15 -18.21
N SER A 79 1.50 3.23 -18.24
CA SER A 79 2.29 2.81 -19.41
C SER A 79 2.19 1.29 -19.70
N PHE A 80 1.81 0.48 -18.71
CA PHE A 80 1.49 -0.94 -18.87
C PHE A 80 -0.02 -1.20 -19.08
N GLY A 81 -0.81 -0.16 -19.36
CA GLY A 81 -2.22 -0.27 -19.71
C GLY A 81 -3.19 -0.34 -18.53
N TRP A 82 -2.73 -0.09 -17.30
CA TRP A 82 -3.61 -0.07 -16.13
C TRP A 82 -4.34 1.27 -16.01
N SER A 83 -5.63 1.21 -15.67
CA SER A 83 -6.38 2.40 -15.25
C SER A 83 -6.02 2.80 -13.82
N GLU A 84 -6.40 4.02 -13.42
CA GLU A 84 -6.24 4.46 -12.02
C GLU A 84 -7.00 3.54 -11.06
N ASP A 85 -8.20 3.11 -11.44
CA ASP A 85 -9.04 2.20 -10.65
C ASP A 85 -8.39 0.81 -10.50
N ASP A 86 -7.69 0.31 -11.52
CA ASP A 86 -6.94 -0.95 -11.44
C ASP A 86 -5.81 -0.85 -10.40
N VAL A 87 -5.07 0.27 -10.42
CA VAL A 87 -3.98 0.50 -9.47
C VAL A 87 -4.52 0.64 -8.05
N VAL A 88 -5.60 1.39 -7.84
CA VAL A 88 -6.25 1.52 -6.53
C VAL A 88 -6.77 0.16 -6.05
N SER A 89 -7.38 -0.63 -6.93
CA SER A 89 -7.88 -1.96 -6.60
C SER A 89 -6.76 -2.92 -6.19
N ALA A 90 -5.64 -2.92 -6.92
CA ALA A 90 -4.48 -3.72 -6.55
C ALA A 90 -3.80 -3.21 -5.27
N PHE A 91 -3.72 -1.90 -5.06
CA PHE A 91 -3.16 -1.31 -3.85
C PHE A 91 -3.97 -1.71 -2.60
N LYS A 92 -5.31 -1.70 -2.70
CA LYS A 92 -6.22 -2.16 -1.64
C LYS A 92 -6.05 -3.65 -1.30
N ARG A 93 -5.52 -4.46 -2.22
CA ARG A 93 -5.18 -5.87 -1.97
C ARG A 93 -3.76 -6.04 -1.45
N GLN A 94 -2.81 -5.32 -2.05
CA GLN A 94 -1.38 -5.46 -1.81
C GLN A 94 -0.70 -4.08 -1.84
N PRO A 95 -0.65 -3.35 -0.72
CA PRO A 95 -0.06 -2.01 -0.68
C PRO A 95 1.43 -1.96 -1.06
N GLN A 96 2.13 -3.09 -0.92
CA GLN A 96 3.54 -3.23 -1.25
C GLN A 96 3.85 -2.92 -2.72
N ILE A 97 2.86 -3.00 -3.63
CA ILE A 97 3.05 -2.64 -5.03
C ILE A 97 3.53 -1.19 -5.17
N MET A 98 3.10 -0.29 -4.26
CA MET A 98 3.55 1.11 -4.24
C MET A 98 4.78 1.34 -3.35
N SER A 99 5.26 0.31 -2.63
CA SER A 99 6.44 0.41 -1.75
C SER A 99 7.76 -0.04 -2.39
N ILE A 100 7.72 -0.73 -3.53
CA ILE A 100 8.91 -1.17 -4.27
C ILE A 100 9.48 -0.07 -5.17
N SER A 101 10.72 -0.22 -5.64
CA SER A 101 11.33 0.73 -6.59
C SER A 101 10.67 0.63 -7.97
N LYS A 102 10.82 1.67 -8.81
CA LYS A 102 10.28 1.68 -10.17
C LYS A 102 10.91 0.58 -11.03
N GLU A 103 12.18 0.28 -10.83
CA GLU A 103 12.90 -0.77 -11.56
C GLU A 103 12.32 -2.15 -11.20
N LYS A 104 12.02 -2.38 -9.91
CA LYS A 104 11.38 -3.62 -9.48
C LYS A 104 9.93 -3.71 -9.96
N MET A 105 9.21 -2.60 -9.96
CA MET A 105 7.85 -2.51 -10.49
C MET A 105 7.82 -2.81 -11.99
N ALA A 106 8.70 -2.18 -12.78
CA ALA A 106 8.80 -2.42 -14.22
C ALA A 106 9.11 -3.89 -14.53
N ARG A 107 10.08 -4.51 -13.83
CA ARG A 107 10.35 -5.96 -14.00
C ARG A 107 9.16 -6.84 -13.66
N MET A 108 8.45 -6.51 -12.58
CA MET A 108 7.26 -7.24 -12.17
C MET A 108 6.15 -7.12 -13.21
N MET A 109 5.91 -5.91 -13.73
CA MET A 109 4.92 -5.66 -14.77
C MET A 109 5.30 -6.29 -16.11
N ASP A 110 6.56 -6.22 -16.50
CA ASP A 110 7.09 -6.85 -17.71
C ASP A 110 6.90 -8.37 -17.66
N PHE A 111 7.23 -9.01 -16.53
CA PHE A 111 6.93 -10.43 -16.30
C PHE A 111 5.44 -10.75 -16.43
N PHE A 112 4.59 -9.90 -15.85
CA PHE A 112 3.14 -10.11 -15.87
C PHE A 112 2.50 -9.88 -17.25
N VAL A 113 2.99 -8.92 -18.03
CA VAL A 113 2.43 -8.60 -19.35
C VAL A 113 3.04 -9.47 -20.45
N ASN A 114 4.34 -9.75 -20.39
CA ASN A 114 5.09 -10.40 -21.47
C ASN A 114 5.39 -11.88 -21.21
N GLU A 115 5.60 -12.31 -19.96
CA GLU A 115 5.99 -13.70 -19.65
C GLU A 115 4.85 -14.56 -19.09
N SER A 116 3.76 -13.94 -18.64
CA SER A 116 2.62 -14.66 -18.08
C SER A 116 1.59 -14.98 -19.17
N MET A 117 1.35 -16.26 -19.45
CA MET A 117 0.21 -16.76 -20.25
C MET A 117 -1.18 -16.49 -19.61
N TRP A 118 -1.26 -15.52 -18.72
CA TRP A 118 -2.40 -15.20 -17.86
C TRP A 118 -2.76 -13.74 -18.14
N GLY A 119 -3.89 -13.51 -18.82
CA GLY A 119 -4.34 -12.16 -19.14
C GLY A 119 -4.45 -11.25 -17.91
N LEU A 120 -4.38 -9.93 -18.12
CA LEU A 120 -4.40 -8.87 -17.09
C LEU A 120 -5.42 -9.10 -15.96
N SER A 121 -6.58 -9.70 -16.28
CA SER A 121 -7.64 -10.03 -15.33
C SER A 121 -7.22 -11.00 -14.22
N THR A 122 -6.25 -11.88 -14.46
CA THR A 122 -5.83 -12.88 -13.47
C THR A 122 -4.73 -12.38 -12.53
N ILE A 123 -3.94 -11.40 -12.96
CA ILE A 123 -2.89 -10.79 -12.10
C ILE A 123 -3.52 -9.95 -10.99
N ILE A 124 -4.64 -9.29 -11.29
CA ILE A 124 -5.43 -8.55 -10.30
C ILE A 124 -5.93 -9.50 -9.19
N GLN A 125 -6.11 -10.80 -9.49
CA GLN A 125 -6.71 -11.83 -8.63
C GLN A 125 -5.72 -12.62 -7.74
N LEU A 126 -4.40 -12.41 -7.84
CA LEU A 126 -3.43 -13.23 -7.12
C LEU A 126 -3.55 -13.09 -5.58
N PRO A 127 -3.78 -14.19 -4.83
CA PRO A 127 -3.68 -14.20 -3.37
C PRO A 127 -2.22 -14.07 -2.93
N ARG A 128 -2.02 -13.55 -1.72
CA ARG A 128 -0.69 -13.37 -1.10
C ARG A 128 0.12 -14.67 -1.11
N ALA A 129 1.27 -14.66 -1.79
CA ALA A 129 2.33 -15.65 -1.58
C ALA A 129 3.12 -15.32 -0.30
N THR A 130 2.49 -15.43 0.86
CA THR A 130 3.16 -15.51 2.16
C THR A 130 2.32 -16.34 3.13
N ASP A 131 2.18 -17.62 2.82
CA ASP A 131 1.89 -18.66 3.81
C ASP A 131 3.04 -19.68 3.75
N VAL A 132 4.15 -19.31 4.39
CA VAL A 132 5.14 -20.23 4.99
C VAL A 132 5.76 -19.55 6.21
#